data_AF-A0A354K4D9-F1
#
_entry.id   AF-A0A354K4D9-F1
#
_cell.length_a   1.000
_cell.length_b   1.000
_cell.length_c   1.000
_cell.angle_alpha   90.00
_cell.angle_beta   90.00
_cell.angle_gamma   90.00
#
_symmetry.space_group_name_H-M   'P 1'
#
loop_
_entity.id
_entity.type
_entity.pdbx_description
1 polymer ?
#
loop_
_entity_poly.entity_id
_entity_poly.type
_entity_poly.pdbx_seq_one_letter_code
_entity_poly.pdbx_strand_id
1 'polypeptide(L)'
;MARNYAALTGKKIVKRVRSKHLQTTVVCVLGLGFCILIVCGMIRLVRENHEYITPVFGMVLAALGGWYAVYQFIRQMKVLRDVPNARVFRKYGTPDEIARTISEESGSSLLESGQTLLTPSFIMKHGDYESFMPSKDIVLMYRKEHRTNGVLDSVFLVCHDQYGDKFDYPFKLGKKHAGKMDFAVGEIVKHCPECRFGYTQENIRFVSQNAKPLN
;
A
#
# COMPACT_ATOMS: atom_id res chain seq x y z
N MET A 1 -0.03 18.96 12.32
CA MET A 1 -0.58 18.21 13.46
C MET A 1 0.32 17.00 13.65
N ALA A 2 1.33 17.10 14.52
CA ALA A 2 2.25 16.00 14.81
C ALA A 2 1.43 14.87 15.44
N ARG A 3 1.44 13.68 14.84
CA ARG A 3 0.68 12.53 15.38
C ARG A 3 1.52 11.90 16.48
N ASN A 4 0.95 11.82 17.68
CA ASN A 4 1.66 11.26 18.83
C ASN A 4 1.73 9.74 18.73
N TYR A 5 2.93 9.22 18.45
CA TYR A 5 3.23 7.79 18.36
C TYR A 5 3.73 7.20 19.68
N ALA A 6 3.98 8.03 20.70
CA ALA A 6 4.60 7.63 21.99
C ALA A 6 3.79 6.61 22.82
N ALA A 7 2.57 6.28 22.40
CA ALA A 7 1.71 5.30 23.07
C ALA A 7 1.18 4.23 22.09
N LEU A 8 1.90 3.93 21.01
CA LEU A 8 1.51 2.89 20.06
C LEU A 8 1.77 1.51 20.68
N THR A 9 0.80 0.60 20.53
CA THR A 9 0.92 -0.79 21.00
C THR A 9 0.55 -1.73 19.86
N GLY A 10 0.99 -2.99 19.89
CA GLY A 10 0.65 -3.96 18.85
C GLY A 10 -0.85 -4.14 18.70
N LYS A 11 -1.60 -4.11 19.81
CA LYS A 11 -3.08 -4.11 19.79
C LYS A 11 -3.66 -2.94 18.99
N LYS A 12 -3.10 -1.73 19.10
CA LYS A 12 -3.55 -0.56 18.32
C LYS A 12 -3.23 -0.72 16.84
N ILE A 13 -2.05 -1.26 16.51
CA ILE A 13 -1.68 -1.58 15.12
C ILE A 13 -2.67 -2.60 14.53
N VAL A 14 -2.87 -3.74 15.20
CA VAL A 14 -3.79 -4.80 14.77
C VAL A 14 -5.20 -4.26 14.59
N LYS A 15 -5.70 -3.42 15.51
CA LYS A 15 -7.02 -2.78 15.40
C LYS A 15 -7.11 -1.90 14.16
N ARG A 16 -6.06 -1.13 13.83
CA ARG A 16 -6.06 -0.24 12.65
C ARG A 16 -5.95 -1.02 11.35
N VAL A 17 -5.09 -2.04 11.28
CA VAL A 17 -5.01 -2.96 10.13
C VAL A 17 -6.37 -3.64 9.90
N ARG A 18 -6.98 -4.18 10.96
CA ARG A 18 -8.33 -4.76 10.91
C ARG A 18 -9.36 -3.76 10.40
N SER A 19 -9.37 -2.54 10.92
CA SER A 19 -10.32 -1.50 10.50
C SER A 19 -10.19 -1.16 9.01
N LYS A 20 -8.95 -1.10 8.48
CA LYS A 20 -8.69 -0.85 7.06
C LYS A 20 -9.30 -1.97 6.19
N HIS A 21 -8.99 -3.23 6.50
CA HIS A 21 -9.55 -4.37 5.74
C HIS A 21 -11.07 -4.49 5.90
N LEU A 22 -11.62 -4.14 7.06
CA LEU A 22 -13.07 -4.13 7.28
C LEU A 22 -13.76 -3.09 6.38
N GLN A 23 -13.22 -1.87 6.29
CA GLN A 23 -13.73 -0.84 5.38
C GLN A 23 -13.69 -1.32 3.92
N THR A 24 -12.58 -1.92 3.48
CA THR A 24 -12.49 -2.49 2.13
C THR A 24 -13.50 -3.62 1.91
N THR A 25 -13.71 -4.48 2.92
CA THR A 25 -14.68 -5.59 2.86
C THR A 25 -16.11 -5.06 2.69
N VAL A 26 -16.49 -4.02 3.44
CA VAL A 26 -17.80 -3.35 3.30
C VAL A 26 -17.98 -2.79 1.89
N VAL A 27 -16.96 -2.13 1.34
CA VAL A 27 -16.99 -1.62 -0.04
C VAL A 27 -17.19 -2.76 -1.06
N CYS A 28 -16.53 -3.92 -0.88
CA CYS A 28 -16.75 -5.08 -1.73
C CYS A 28 -18.19 -5.61 -1.66
N VAL A 29 -18.78 -5.69 -0.46
CA VAL A 29 -20.18 -6.14 -0.28
C VAL A 29 -21.16 -5.18 -0.95
N LEU A 30 -20.98 -3.87 -0.77
CA LEU A 30 -21.80 -2.86 -1.46
C LEU A 30 -21.65 -2.94 -2.98
N GLY A 31 -20.42 -3.16 -3.47
CA GLY A 31 -20.13 -3.36 -4.89
C GLY A 31 -20.83 -4.59 -5.49
N LEU A 32 -20.92 -5.69 -4.73
CA LEU A 32 -21.68 -6.89 -5.14
C LEU A 32 -23.18 -6.58 -5.23
N GLY A 33 -23.74 -5.88 -4.24
CA GLY A 33 -25.13 -5.42 -4.29
C GLY A 33 -25.41 -4.57 -5.53
N PHE A 34 -24.49 -3.65 -5.87
CA PHE A 34 -24.60 -2.83 -7.06
C PHE A 34 -24.55 -3.64 -8.38
N CYS A 35 -23.69 -4.66 -8.47
CA CYS A 35 -23.65 -5.55 -9.63
C CYS A 35 -24.98 -6.31 -9.81
N ILE A 36 -25.59 -6.78 -8.73
CA ILE A 36 -26.90 -7.45 -8.76
C ILE A 36 -27.97 -6.50 -9.29
N LEU A 37 -28.00 -5.25 -8.81
CA LEU A 37 -28.95 -4.24 -9.28
C LEU A 37 -28.80 -3.94 -10.77
N ILE A 38 -27.56 -3.84 -11.28
CA ILE A 38 -27.30 -3.68 -12.71
C ILE A 38 -27.85 -4.86 -13.49
N VAL A 39 -27.57 -6.10 -13.08
CA VAL A 39 -28.07 -7.29 -13.78
C VAL A 39 -29.60 -7.30 -13.81
N CYS A 40 -30.26 -7.02 -12.68
CA CYS A 40 -31.73 -6.92 -12.63
C CYS A 40 -32.27 -5.84 -13.57
N GLY A 41 -31.63 -4.67 -13.63
CA GLY A 41 -31.99 -3.58 -14.53
C GLY A 41 -31.82 -3.95 -16.01
N MET A 42 -30.71 -4.62 -16.35
CA MET A 42 -30.45 -5.09 -17.72
C MET A 42 -31.46 -6.16 -18.16
N ILE A 43 -31.80 -7.12 -17.28
CA ILE A 43 -32.85 -8.12 -17.57
C ILE A 43 -34.19 -7.45 -17.87
N ARG A 44 -34.56 -6.42 -17.10
CA ARG A 44 -35.78 -5.64 -17.35
C ARG A 44 -35.73 -4.96 -18.72
N LEU A 45 -34.60 -4.37 -19.09
CA LEU A 45 -34.44 -3.66 -20.35
C LEU A 45 -34.52 -4.60 -21.58
N VAL A 46 -33.96 -5.81 -21.48
CA VAL A 46 -34.14 -6.87 -22.50
C VAL A 46 -35.62 -7.18 -22.73
N ARG A 47 -36.38 -7.26 -21.64
CA ARG A 47 -37.81 -7.61 -21.69
C ARG A 47 -38.66 -6.52 -22.34
N GLU A 48 -38.31 -5.25 -22.12
CA GLU A 48 -39.10 -4.09 -22.55
C GLU A 48 -38.78 -3.65 -23.99
N ASN A 49 -37.51 -3.63 -24.40
CA ASN A 49 -37.11 -2.95 -25.65
C ASN A 49 -36.70 -3.89 -26.80
N HIS A 50 -36.62 -5.21 -26.58
CA HIS A 50 -36.11 -6.20 -27.56
C HIS A 50 -34.73 -5.88 -28.16
N GLU A 51 -34.00 -4.92 -27.59
CA GLU A 51 -32.61 -4.65 -27.89
C GLU A 51 -31.73 -5.48 -26.95
N TYR A 52 -30.93 -6.39 -27.52
CA TYR A 52 -30.17 -7.36 -26.74
C TYR A 52 -28.71 -6.96 -26.50
N ILE A 53 -28.13 -6.11 -27.35
CA ILE A 53 -26.69 -5.83 -27.33
C ILE A 53 -26.27 -5.10 -26.04
N THR A 54 -26.89 -3.96 -25.75
CA THR A 54 -26.56 -3.13 -24.59
C THR A 54 -26.78 -3.87 -23.26
N PRO A 55 -27.91 -4.57 -23.05
CA PRO A 55 -28.10 -5.32 -21.82
C PRO A 55 -27.15 -6.50 -21.64
N VAL A 56 -26.87 -7.25 -22.70
CA VAL A 56 -25.95 -8.40 -22.65
C VAL A 56 -24.55 -7.91 -22.28
N PHE A 57 -24.08 -6.83 -22.90
CA PHE A 57 -22.79 -6.24 -22.55
C PHE A 57 -22.76 -5.76 -21.09
N GLY A 58 -23.82 -5.09 -20.62
CA GLY A 58 -23.95 -4.65 -19.23
C GLY A 58 -23.91 -5.82 -18.22
N MET A 59 -24.57 -6.94 -18.54
CA MET A 59 -24.54 -8.14 -17.71
C MET A 59 -23.14 -8.77 -17.65
N VAL A 60 -22.39 -8.81 -18.76
CA VAL A 60 -21.01 -9.30 -18.79
C VAL A 60 -20.10 -8.43 -17.92
N LEU A 61 -20.20 -7.10 -18.04
CA LEU A 61 -19.42 -6.19 -17.20
C LEU A 61 -19.77 -6.35 -15.71
N ALA A 62 -21.05 -6.48 -15.37
CA ALA A 62 -21.48 -6.71 -14.00
C ALA A 62 -20.98 -8.06 -13.45
N ALA A 63 -20.94 -9.11 -14.29
CA ALA A 63 -20.39 -10.41 -13.90
C ALA A 63 -18.88 -10.34 -13.63
N LEU A 64 -18.10 -9.66 -14.48
CA LEU A 64 -16.66 -9.43 -14.27
C LEU A 64 -16.40 -8.59 -13.02
N GLY A 65 -17.17 -7.52 -12.81
CA GLY A 65 -17.12 -6.70 -11.60
C GLY A 65 -17.45 -7.49 -10.34
N GLY A 66 -18.49 -8.32 -10.39
CA GLY A 66 -18.89 -9.22 -9.32
C GLY A 66 -17.81 -10.24 -8.97
N TRP A 67 -17.24 -10.90 -9.98
CA TRP A 67 -16.11 -11.82 -9.80
C TRP A 67 -14.93 -11.15 -9.10
N TYR A 68 -14.52 -9.96 -9.57
CA TYR A 68 -13.43 -9.20 -8.96
C TYR A 68 -13.74 -8.79 -7.51
N ALA A 69 -14.97 -8.36 -7.23
CA ALA A 69 -15.40 -8.02 -5.88
C ALA A 69 -15.40 -9.23 -4.94
N VAL A 70 -15.85 -10.41 -5.39
CA VAL A 70 -15.76 -11.67 -4.62
C VAL A 70 -14.30 -12.04 -4.36
N TYR A 71 -13.45 -12.00 -5.39
CA TYR A 71 -12.01 -12.30 -5.24
C TYR A 71 -11.35 -11.40 -4.19
N GLN A 72 -11.60 -10.09 -4.24
CA GLN A 72 -11.08 -9.16 -3.24
C GLN A 72 -11.69 -9.40 -1.87
N PHE A 73 -13.00 -9.64 -1.76
CA PHE A 73 -13.66 -9.97 -0.49
C PHE A 73 -13.01 -11.17 0.19
N ILE A 74 -12.80 -12.28 -0.52
CA ILE A 74 -12.15 -13.48 0.01
C ILE A 74 -10.73 -13.15 0.49
N ARG A 75 -9.98 -12.36 -0.28
CA ARG A 75 -8.64 -11.94 0.10
C ARG A 75 -8.63 -11.09 1.39
N GLN A 76 -9.54 -10.13 1.52
CA GLN A 76 -9.64 -9.30 2.73
C GLN A 76 -10.09 -10.12 3.95
N MET A 77 -11.03 -11.05 3.76
CA MET A 77 -11.51 -11.94 4.82
C MET A 77 -10.41 -12.85 5.37
N LYS A 78 -9.50 -13.33 4.52
CA LYS A 78 -8.32 -14.09 4.97
C LYS A 78 -7.46 -13.26 5.91
N VAL A 79 -7.22 -11.99 5.59
CA VAL A 79 -6.44 -11.09 6.46
C VAL A 79 -7.19 -10.74 7.74
N LEU A 80 -8.51 -10.53 7.67
CA LEU A 80 -9.34 -10.24 8.86
C LEU A 80 -9.38 -11.39 9.86
N ARG A 81 -9.41 -12.63 9.37
CA ARG A 81 -9.39 -13.84 10.20
C ARG A 81 -8.07 -13.96 10.97
N ASP A 82 -6.97 -13.54 10.37
CA ASP A 82 -5.64 -13.74 10.90
C ASP A 82 -4.73 -12.51 10.75
N VAL A 83 -5.18 -11.40 11.36
CA VAL A 83 -4.45 -10.13 11.32
C VAL A 83 -3.04 -10.25 11.93
N PRO A 84 -2.81 -10.97 13.06
CA PRO A 84 -1.46 -11.13 13.60
C PRO A 84 -0.48 -11.81 12.63
N ASN A 85 -0.96 -12.65 11.71
CA ASN A 85 -0.15 -13.25 10.66
C ASN A 85 -0.23 -12.50 9.32
N ALA A 86 -0.67 -11.23 9.33
CA ALA A 86 -0.58 -10.39 8.14
C ALA A 86 0.87 -10.33 7.64
N ARG A 87 1.02 -10.15 6.33
CA ARG A 87 2.31 -10.28 5.65
C ARG A 87 3.39 -9.39 6.25
N VAL A 88 3.04 -8.17 6.67
CA VAL A 88 3.97 -7.23 7.32
C VAL A 88 4.54 -7.78 8.63
N PHE A 89 3.72 -8.46 9.44
CA PHE A 89 4.17 -9.03 10.73
C PHE A 89 5.01 -10.29 10.53
N ARG A 90 4.69 -11.08 9.50
CA ARG A 90 5.54 -12.22 9.11
C ARG A 90 6.91 -11.80 8.61
N LYS A 91 7.01 -10.61 8.00
CA LYS A 91 8.26 -10.07 7.45
C LYS A 91 9.15 -9.43 8.49
N TYR A 92 8.59 -8.54 9.29
CA TYR A 92 9.37 -7.59 10.08
C TYR A 92 9.24 -7.78 11.60
N GLY A 93 8.47 -8.78 12.03
CA GLY A 93 8.29 -9.13 13.44
C GLY A 93 6.87 -8.94 13.93
N THR A 94 6.67 -9.26 15.21
CA THR A 94 5.36 -9.21 15.85
C THR A 94 4.78 -7.79 15.87
N PRO A 95 3.45 -7.63 15.97
CA PRO A 95 2.82 -6.31 16.06
C PRO A 95 3.37 -5.44 17.19
N ASP A 96 3.77 -6.05 18.32
CA ASP A 96 4.33 -5.33 19.46
C ASP A 96 5.76 -4.87 19.21
N GLU A 97 6.60 -5.66 18.53
CA GLU A 97 7.94 -5.25 18.10
C GLU A 97 7.87 -4.06 17.14
N ILE A 98 7.02 -4.14 16.11
CA ILE A 98 6.81 -3.03 15.17
C ILE A 98 6.28 -1.78 15.90
N ALA A 99 5.33 -1.96 16.83
CA ALA A 99 4.81 -0.85 17.62
C ALA A 99 5.88 -0.19 18.49
N ARG A 100 6.77 -0.99 19.08
CA ARG A 100 7.89 -0.50 19.88
C ARG A 100 8.86 0.31 19.02
N THR A 101 9.31 -0.23 17.88
CA THR A 101 10.20 0.48 16.95
C THR A 101 9.59 1.82 16.52
N ILE A 102 8.31 1.83 16.15
CA ILE A 102 7.63 3.07 15.76
C ILE A 102 7.55 4.04 16.95
N SER A 103 7.23 3.57 18.16
CA SER A 103 7.07 4.45 19.33
C SER A 103 8.38 5.07 19.79
N GLU A 104 9.45 4.30 19.81
CA GLU A 104 10.77 4.72 20.30
C GLU A 104 11.46 5.70 19.33
N GLU A 105 11.34 5.47 18.02
CA GLU A 105 12.10 6.23 17.03
C GLU A 105 11.29 7.29 16.29
N SER A 106 9.97 7.31 16.44
CA SER A 106 9.14 8.38 15.88
C SER A 106 9.45 9.77 16.46
N GLY A 107 10.06 9.84 17.65
CA GLY A 107 10.54 11.08 18.26
C GLY A 107 11.77 11.69 17.57
N SER A 108 12.51 10.89 16.79
CA SER A 108 13.70 11.29 16.02
C SER A 108 13.42 11.26 14.51
N SER A 109 12.20 11.63 14.10
CA SER A 109 11.82 11.63 12.68
C SER A 109 12.76 12.51 11.86
N LEU A 110 13.51 11.90 10.94
CA LEU A 110 14.37 12.62 9.98
C LEU A 110 13.52 13.41 9.00
N LEU A 111 12.37 12.86 8.62
CA LEU A 111 11.45 13.50 7.71
C LEU A 111 10.01 13.08 7.99
N GLU A 112 9.20 14.05 8.43
CA GLU A 112 7.75 13.92 8.47
C GLU A 112 7.16 14.70 7.28
N SER A 113 6.87 13.99 6.19
CA SER A 113 6.01 14.49 5.12
C SER A 113 4.58 14.13 5.50
N GLY A 114 3.59 14.98 5.21
CA GLY A 114 2.20 14.77 5.67
C GLY A 114 1.55 13.41 5.31
N GLN A 115 2.20 12.58 4.49
CA GLN A 115 1.80 11.21 4.17
C GLN A 115 2.87 10.13 4.44
N THR A 116 4.13 10.50 4.70
CA THR A 116 5.27 9.57 4.86
C THR A 116 6.09 9.95 6.08
N LEU A 117 6.34 8.97 6.95
CA LEU A 117 7.23 9.05 8.09
C LEU A 117 8.52 8.30 7.75
N LEU A 118 9.64 9.01 7.80
CA LEU A 118 10.99 8.45 7.66
C LEU A 118 11.79 8.72 8.93
N THR A 119 12.40 7.65 9.43
CA THR A 119 13.34 7.63 10.55
C THR A 119 14.62 6.94 10.08
N PRO A 120 15.70 6.92 10.87
CA PRO A 120 16.90 6.16 10.53
C PRO A 120 16.61 4.67 10.32
N SER A 121 15.75 4.06 11.14
CA SER A 121 15.56 2.61 11.13
C SER A 121 14.35 2.12 10.34
N PHE A 122 13.41 2.99 9.95
CA PHE A 122 12.28 2.60 9.11
C PHE A 122 11.67 3.74 8.28
N ILE A 123 10.93 3.33 7.24
CA ILE A 123 10.02 4.17 6.47
C ILE A 123 8.60 3.59 6.53
N MET A 124 7.58 4.45 6.61
CA MET A 124 6.18 4.04 6.52
C MET A 124 5.27 5.18 6.03
N LYS A 125 4.10 4.84 5.49
CA LYS A 125 3.03 5.83 5.28
C LYS A 125 2.29 6.11 6.59
N HIS A 126 1.89 7.35 6.78
CA HIS A 126 1.15 7.75 7.98
C HIS A 126 -0.16 6.99 8.12
N GLY A 127 -0.27 6.21 9.20
CA GLY A 127 -1.49 5.45 9.53
C GLY A 127 -1.67 4.15 8.76
N ASP A 128 -0.75 3.79 7.87
CA ASP A 128 -0.75 2.52 7.15
C ASP A 128 0.43 1.65 7.61
N TYR A 129 0.22 0.89 8.67
CA TYR A 129 1.25 0.03 9.26
C TYR A 129 1.65 -1.14 8.34
N GLU A 130 0.83 -1.49 7.35
CA GLU A 130 1.21 -2.50 6.36
C GLU A 130 2.30 -2.00 5.40
N SER A 131 2.51 -0.68 5.34
CA SER A 131 3.61 -0.07 4.61
C SER A 131 4.86 0.16 5.46
N PHE A 132 4.89 -0.37 6.69
CA PHE A 132 6.10 -0.33 7.50
C PHE A 132 7.21 -1.16 6.83
N MET A 133 8.37 -0.55 6.65
CA MET A 133 9.55 -1.20 6.11
C MET A 133 10.78 -0.74 6.89
N PRO A 134 11.47 -1.64 7.59
CA PRO A 134 12.76 -1.34 8.20
C PRO A 134 13.76 -0.90 7.13
N SER A 135 14.53 0.16 7.40
CA SER A 135 15.52 0.69 6.45
C SER A 135 16.47 -0.42 6.03
N LYS A 136 16.99 -1.21 6.99
CA LYS A 136 17.91 -2.33 6.76
C LYS A 136 17.41 -3.39 5.77
N ASP A 137 16.09 -3.48 5.56
CA ASP A 137 15.48 -4.46 4.67
C ASP A 137 15.20 -3.89 3.27
N ILE A 138 15.53 -2.62 3.02
CA ILE A 138 15.39 -1.95 1.71
C ILE A 138 16.53 -2.39 0.80
N VAL A 139 16.20 -3.04 -0.32
CA VAL A 139 17.18 -3.58 -1.28
C VAL A 139 17.31 -2.74 -2.54
N LEU A 140 16.22 -2.09 -2.97
CA LEU A 140 16.23 -1.18 -4.11
C LEU A 140 15.33 0.00 -3.81
N MET A 141 15.80 1.20 -4.14
CA MET A 141 14.98 2.40 -4.12
C MET A 141 15.10 3.20 -5.42
N TYR A 142 14.01 3.82 -5.84
CA TYR A 142 14.03 4.74 -6.97
C TYR A 142 12.91 5.77 -6.89
N ARG A 143 13.12 6.90 -7.56
CA ARG A 143 12.14 7.97 -7.68
C ARG A 143 11.16 7.65 -8.80
N LYS A 144 9.86 7.73 -8.52
CA LYS A 144 8.80 7.61 -9.51
C LYS A 144 8.00 8.91 -9.57
N GLU A 145 7.95 9.50 -10.75
CA GLU A 145 7.16 10.71 -11.02
C GLU A 145 5.84 10.33 -11.69
N HIS A 146 4.74 10.93 -11.25
CA HIS A 146 3.45 10.87 -11.94
C HIS A 146 3.14 12.23 -12.56
N ARG A 147 2.84 12.23 -13.86
CA ARG A 147 2.51 13.44 -14.60
C ARG A 147 1.15 13.31 -15.30
N THR A 148 0.28 14.29 -15.14
CA THR A 148 -0.99 14.42 -15.86
C THR A 148 -0.86 15.58 -16.83
N ASN A 149 -1.09 15.33 -18.12
CA ASN A 149 -0.96 16.34 -19.19
C ASN A 149 0.43 17.04 -19.19
N GLY A 150 1.49 16.30 -18.87
CA GLY A 150 2.86 16.81 -18.81
C GLY A 150 3.21 17.57 -17.52
N VAL A 151 2.23 17.87 -16.66
CA VAL A 151 2.42 18.52 -15.36
C VAL A 151 2.70 17.48 -14.29
N LEU A 152 3.71 17.70 -13.45
CA LEU A 152 4.07 16.81 -12.36
C LEU A 152 3.05 16.94 -11.21
N ASP A 153 2.34 15.86 -10.89
CA ASP A 153 1.28 15.86 -9.85
C ASP A 153 1.71 15.19 -8.55
N SER A 154 2.52 14.14 -8.65
CA SER A 154 3.02 13.43 -7.48
C SER A 154 4.38 12.80 -7.72
N VAL A 155 5.15 12.70 -6.64
CA VAL A 155 6.46 12.05 -6.62
C VAL A 155 6.43 11.00 -5.52
N PHE A 156 6.88 9.81 -5.86
CA PHE A 156 6.97 8.69 -4.94
C PHE A 156 8.42 8.25 -4.79
N LEU A 157 8.80 7.92 -3.57
CA LEU A 157 9.96 7.08 -3.32
C LEU A 157 9.46 5.64 -3.37
N VAL A 158 9.90 4.88 -4.34
CA VAL A 158 9.56 3.47 -4.45
C VAL A 158 10.67 2.69 -3.77
N CYS A 159 10.31 1.88 -2.78
CA CYS A 159 11.25 0.97 -2.11
C CYS A 159 10.81 -0.47 -2.34
N HIS A 160 11.78 -1.32 -2.65
CA HIS A 160 11.64 -2.76 -2.64
C HIS A 160 12.32 -3.34 -1.41
N ASP A 161 11.62 -4.24 -0.73
CA ASP A 161 12.20 -4.98 0.38
C ASP A 161 12.98 -6.22 -0.08
N GLN A 162 13.69 -6.83 0.87
CA GLN A 162 14.38 -8.11 0.68
C GLN A 162 13.48 -9.31 0.40
N TYR A 163 12.15 -9.14 0.45
CA TYR A 163 11.16 -10.17 0.13
C TYR A 163 10.48 -9.92 -1.23
N GLY A 164 10.97 -8.96 -2.01
CA GLY A 164 10.48 -8.61 -3.34
C GLY A 164 9.20 -7.76 -3.38
N ASP A 165 8.64 -7.35 -2.24
CA ASP A 165 7.49 -6.45 -2.22
C ASP A 165 7.92 -5.00 -2.46
N LYS A 166 7.01 -4.25 -3.07
CA LYS A 166 7.22 -2.87 -3.47
C LYS A 166 6.22 -1.95 -2.76
N PHE A 167 6.72 -0.86 -2.20
CA PHE A 167 5.89 0.19 -1.62
C PHE A 167 6.22 1.57 -2.20
N ASP A 168 5.18 2.29 -2.60
CA ASP A 168 5.27 3.64 -3.15
C ASP A 168 4.99 4.66 -2.04
N TYR A 169 6.01 5.34 -1.51
CA TYR A 169 5.88 6.37 -0.46
C TYR A 169 5.73 7.77 -1.06
N PRO A 170 4.58 8.45 -0.86
CA PRO A 170 4.34 9.74 -1.48
C PRO A 170 5.12 10.88 -0.83
N PHE A 171 5.64 11.78 -1.66
CA PHE A 171 6.24 13.05 -1.28
C PHE A 171 5.44 14.20 -1.89
N LYS A 172 5.12 15.20 -1.07
CA LYS A 172 4.39 16.39 -1.54
C LYS A 172 5.28 17.23 -2.44
N LEU A 173 4.71 17.73 -3.53
CA LEU A 173 5.33 18.70 -4.42
C LEU A 173 5.25 20.12 -3.85
N GLY A 174 6.29 20.92 -4.09
CA GLY A 174 6.34 22.34 -3.75
C GLY A 174 7.76 22.83 -3.48
N LYS A 175 8.02 24.14 -3.62
CA LYS A 175 9.34 24.76 -3.39
C LYS A 175 9.90 24.48 -1.98
N LYS A 176 9.05 24.36 -0.97
CA LYS A 176 9.41 23.96 0.42
C LYS A 176 9.74 22.47 0.59
N HIS A 177 9.59 21.66 -0.45
CA HIS A 177 9.80 20.20 -0.44
C HIS A 177 10.77 19.74 -1.52
N ALA A 178 11.31 20.66 -2.34
CA ALA A 178 12.46 20.40 -3.19
C ALA A 178 13.64 19.96 -2.31
N GLY A 179 14.29 18.85 -2.65
CA GLY A 179 15.39 18.27 -1.86
C GLY A 179 14.97 17.34 -0.71
N LYS A 180 13.68 17.27 -0.33
CA LYS A 180 13.21 16.30 0.69
C LYS A 180 13.37 14.86 0.25
N MET A 181 13.16 14.61 -1.04
CA MET A 181 13.38 13.29 -1.63
C MET A 181 14.86 12.94 -1.62
N ASP A 182 15.72 13.86 -2.07
CA ASP A 182 17.16 13.63 -2.15
C ASP A 182 17.76 13.44 -0.76
N PHE A 183 17.26 14.19 0.24
CA PHE A 183 17.58 13.97 1.65
C PHE A 183 17.13 12.59 2.13
N ALA A 184 15.87 12.19 1.86
CA ALA A 184 15.36 10.88 2.25
C ALA A 184 16.19 9.73 1.65
N VAL A 185 16.52 9.83 0.35
CA VAL A 185 17.40 8.88 -0.34
C VAL A 185 18.77 8.86 0.33
N GLY A 186 19.37 10.04 0.57
CA GLY A 186 20.68 10.15 1.21
C GLY A 186 20.73 9.51 2.60
N GLU A 187 19.71 9.73 3.42
CA GLU A 187 19.61 9.12 4.75
C GLU A 187 19.44 7.60 4.68
N ILE A 188 18.58 7.09 3.80
CA ILE A 188 18.42 5.64 3.65
C ILE A 188 19.73 5.00 3.16
N VAL A 189 20.43 5.61 2.19
CA VAL A 189 21.72 5.10 1.70
C VAL A 189 22.78 5.05 2.80
N LYS A 190 22.83 6.04 3.71
CA LYS A 190 23.74 6.01 4.86
C LYS A 190 23.48 4.83 5.79
N HIS A 191 22.22 4.48 5.99
CA HIS A 191 21.83 3.37 6.88
C HIS A 191 21.80 2.01 6.16
N CYS A 192 21.83 2.00 4.83
CA CYS A 192 21.65 0.80 3.99
C CYS A 192 22.59 0.86 2.77
N PRO A 193 23.90 0.64 2.97
CA PRO A 193 24.90 0.80 1.91
C PRO A 193 24.75 -0.22 0.77
N GLU A 194 24.13 -1.37 1.03
CA GLU A 194 23.85 -2.40 0.02
C GLU A 194 22.61 -2.10 -0.83
N CYS A 195 21.86 -1.05 -0.52
CA CYS A 195 20.68 -0.68 -1.27
C CYS A 195 21.06 -0.15 -2.65
N ARG A 196 20.49 -0.73 -3.71
CA ARG A 196 20.65 -0.23 -5.07
C ARG A 196 19.77 1.00 -5.32
N PHE A 197 20.29 1.95 -6.09
CA PHE A 197 19.55 3.15 -6.47
C PHE A 197 19.27 3.19 -7.98
N GLY A 198 18.05 3.62 -8.33
CA GLY A 198 17.67 3.91 -9.71
C GLY A 198 16.83 2.82 -10.39
N TYR A 199 16.00 3.24 -11.33
CA TYR A 199 15.09 2.35 -12.06
C TYR A 199 15.75 1.81 -13.33
N THR A 200 16.45 0.68 -13.21
CA THR A 200 17.04 -0.06 -14.34
C THR A 200 16.53 -1.50 -14.36
N GLN A 201 16.50 -2.14 -15.55
CA GLN A 201 16.10 -3.56 -15.63
C GLN A 201 17.01 -4.47 -14.79
N GLU A 202 18.31 -4.15 -14.71
CA GLU A 202 19.26 -4.88 -13.89
C GLU A 202 18.88 -4.82 -12.40
N ASN A 203 18.57 -3.63 -11.89
CA ASN A 203 18.16 -3.45 -10.50
C ASN A 203 16.85 -4.18 -10.17
N ILE A 204 15.88 -4.14 -11.09
CA ILE A 204 14.60 -4.86 -10.91
C ILE A 204 14.82 -6.37 -10.91
N ARG A 205 15.67 -6.89 -11.82
CA ARG A 205 16.03 -8.31 -11.84
C ARG A 205 16.77 -8.72 -10.56
N PHE A 206 17.69 -7.89 -10.08
CA PHE A 206 18.41 -8.11 -8.83
C PHE A 206 17.47 -8.34 -7.65
N VAL A 207 16.41 -7.53 -7.50
CA VAL A 207 15.40 -7.73 -6.45
C VAL A 207 14.72 -9.09 -6.60
N SER A 208 14.27 -9.45 -7.81
CA SER A 208 13.58 -10.72 -8.03
C SER A 208 14.46 -11.96 -7.78
N GLN A 209 15.76 -11.86 -8.06
CA GLN A 209 16.72 -12.96 -7.91
C GLN A 209 17.19 -13.15 -6.46
N ASN A 210 17.19 -12.06 -5.66
CA ASN A 210 17.69 -12.07 -4.29
C ASN A 210 16.57 -11.98 -3.25
N ALA A 211 15.30 -12.05 -3.68
CA ALA A 211 14.16 -12.03 -2.79
C ALA A 211 14.15 -13.29 -1.90
N LYS A 212 14.12 -13.09 -0.59
CA LYS A 212 14.02 -14.15 0.40
C LYS A 212 12.59 -14.73 0.40
N PRO A 213 12.42 -16.06 0.46
CA PRO A 213 11.10 -16.65 0.63
C PRO A 213 10.52 -16.25 2.01
N LEU A 214 9.20 -16.06 2.04
CA LEU A 214 8.48 -15.81 3.28
C LEU A 214 8.10 -17.17 3.90
N ASN A 215 8.79 -17.56 4.97
CA ASN A 215 8.46 -18.76 5.75
C ASN A 215 7.18 -18.56 6.56
#